data_AF-A0A674J5D1-F1
#
_entry.id   AF-A0A674J5D1-F1
#
_cell.length_a   1.000
_cell.length_b   1.000
_cell.length_c   1.000
_cell.angle_alpha   90.00
_cell.angle_beta   90.00
_cell.angle_gamma   90.00
#
_symmetry.space_group_name_H-M   'P 1'
#
loop_
_entity.id
_entity.type
_entity.pdbx_description
1 polymer ?
#
loop_
_entity_poly.entity_id
_entity_poly.type
_entity_poly.pdbx_seq_one_letter_code
_entity_poly.pdbx_strand_id
1 'polypeptide(L)'
;MARSGVFIPLLLLFLLPSVSPDCYTGTSTECEETMAFVPAHSLVGEGIDVTTLEWTGANLVDTSLWHHPNGTCTICENRLQGRQKQRLPLAVVDWRVQISCNRDLSSSVEESAAAVGRALALDVNNDWMSELELLDESHGPALGGSKSQLTSYAYQKELQDKYMFVRQEMPCVYYR
;
A
#
# COMPACT_ATOMS: atom_id res chain seq x y z
N MET A 1 43.88 35.96 13.44
CA MET A 1 43.93 34.82 12.50
C MET A 1 42.79 33.88 12.84
N ALA A 2 41.67 33.97 12.12
CA ALA A 2 40.52 33.10 12.30
C ALA A 2 40.67 31.91 11.33
N ARG A 3 40.70 30.68 11.87
CA ARG A 3 40.66 29.46 11.06
C ARG A 3 39.20 29.04 10.88
N SER A 4 38.68 29.22 9.67
CA SER A 4 37.43 28.60 9.23
C SER A 4 37.63 27.09 9.17
N GLY A 5 37.05 26.38 10.13
CA GLY A 5 36.94 24.92 10.10
C GLY A 5 35.78 24.52 9.21
N VAL A 6 36.09 23.92 8.06
CA VAL A 6 35.12 23.28 7.16
C VAL A 6 34.45 22.12 7.90
N PHE A 7 33.19 22.31 8.31
CA PHE A 7 32.29 21.25 8.77
C PHE A 7 31.32 20.88 7.64
N ILE A 8 31.84 20.21 6.59
CA ILE A 8 30.99 19.68 5.51
C ILE A 8 31.45 18.25 5.15
N PRO A 9 31.17 17.24 5.99
CA PRO A 9 31.03 15.89 5.44
C PRO A 9 29.71 15.19 5.84
N LEU A 10 28.91 15.75 6.75
CA LEU A 10 27.69 15.08 7.24
C LEU A 10 26.45 15.34 6.38
N LEU A 11 26.39 16.45 5.64
CA LEU A 11 25.22 16.83 4.83
C LEU A 11 25.07 15.98 3.55
N LEU A 12 26.17 15.38 3.06
CA LEU A 12 26.18 14.55 1.85
C LEU A 12 25.57 13.16 2.05
N LEU A 13 25.47 12.66 3.29
CA LEU A 13 24.83 11.38 3.60
C LEU A 13 23.29 11.42 3.47
N PHE A 14 22.68 12.60 3.51
CA PHE A 14 21.23 12.77 3.34
C PHE A 14 20.79 12.87 1.88
N LEU A 15 21.73 12.95 0.93
CA LEU A 15 21.45 13.03 -0.51
C LEU A 15 21.55 11.68 -1.22
N LEU A 16 21.97 10.63 -0.50
CA LEU A 16 21.93 9.29 -1.05
C LEU A 16 20.46 8.85 -1.03
N PRO A 17 19.88 8.45 -2.18
CA PRO A 17 18.56 7.83 -2.17
C PRO A 17 18.61 6.70 -1.15
N SER A 18 17.61 6.65 -0.27
CA SER A 18 17.48 5.60 0.72
C SER A 18 17.33 4.27 -0.01
N VAL A 19 18.46 3.64 -0.32
CA VAL A 19 18.48 2.28 -0.81
C VAL A 19 17.83 1.46 0.29
N SER A 20 16.68 0.86 0.00
CA SER A 20 16.05 -0.07 0.93
C SER A 20 17.15 -1.01 1.44
N PRO A 21 17.33 -1.16 2.78
CA PRO A 21 18.39 -2.00 3.30
C PRO A 21 18.22 -3.48 2.92
N ASP A 22 17.07 -3.83 2.34
CA ASP A 22 16.74 -5.16 1.87
C ASP A 22 17.00 -5.36 0.37
N CYS A 23 17.25 -4.31 -0.42
CA CYS A 23 17.36 -4.40 -1.87
C CYS A 23 18.68 -3.89 -2.42
N TYR A 24 19.13 -4.46 -3.54
CA TYR A 24 20.32 -4.06 -4.25
C TYR A 24 20.16 -4.25 -5.77
N THR A 25 21.01 -3.59 -6.55
CA THR A 25 21.05 -3.79 -8.01
C THR A 25 21.88 -5.04 -8.32
N GLY A 26 21.22 -6.07 -8.84
CA GLY A 26 21.86 -7.32 -9.25
C GLY A 26 22.62 -7.18 -10.56
N THR A 27 23.65 -8.01 -10.73
CA THR A 27 24.34 -8.16 -12.03
C THR A 27 23.41 -8.82 -13.06
N SER A 28 23.68 -8.62 -14.35
CA SER A 28 22.90 -9.30 -15.40
C SER A 28 22.88 -10.82 -15.23
N THR A 29 23.97 -11.42 -14.77
CA THR A 29 24.04 -12.87 -14.47
C THR A 29 23.17 -13.29 -13.29
N GLU A 30 23.13 -12.50 -12.21
CA GLU A 30 22.23 -12.80 -11.08
C GLU A 30 20.76 -12.65 -11.50
N CYS A 31 20.45 -11.68 -12.36
CA CYS A 31 19.10 -11.43 -12.81
C CYS A 31 18.51 -12.60 -13.62
N GLU A 32 19.34 -13.37 -14.33
CA GLU A 32 18.88 -14.58 -15.04
C GLU A 32 18.58 -15.77 -14.11
N GLU A 33 18.94 -15.71 -12.83
CA GLU A 33 18.59 -16.77 -11.89
C GLU A 33 17.06 -16.83 -11.67
N THR A 34 16.55 -18.03 -11.45
CA THR A 34 15.10 -18.21 -11.18
C THR A 34 14.76 -17.65 -9.80
N MET A 35 14.12 -16.48 -9.78
CA MET A 35 13.64 -15.82 -8.56
C MET A 35 12.14 -15.52 -8.63
N ALA A 36 11.46 -15.67 -7.49
CA ALA A 36 10.10 -15.19 -7.35
C ALA A 36 10.07 -13.65 -7.28
N PHE A 37 8.94 -13.04 -7.59
CA PHE A 37 8.72 -11.64 -7.26
C PHE A 37 8.49 -11.45 -5.76
N VAL A 38 8.70 -10.24 -5.27
CA VAL A 38 8.30 -9.87 -3.91
C VAL A 38 6.77 -10.08 -3.71
N PRO A 39 6.32 -10.37 -2.48
CA PRO A 39 4.91 -10.57 -2.19
C PRO A 39 4.06 -9.37 -2.59
N ALA A 40 2.85 -9.64 -3.10
CA ALA A 40 1.88 -8.63 -3.51
C ALA A 40 2.34 -7.64 -4.60
N HIS A 41 3.45 -7.89 -5.30
CA HIS A 41 3.95 -7.00 -6.35
C HIS A 41 2.89 -6.65 -7.43
N SER A 42 2.01 -7.59 -7.75
CA SER A 42 0.95 -7.40 -8.74
C SER A 42 -0.16 -6.45 -8.30
N LEU A 43 -0.36 -6.26 -6.98
CA LEU A 43 -1.42 -5.41 -6.44
C LEU A 43 -1.10 -3.90 -6.55
N VAL A 44 0.18 -3.53 -6.61
CA VAL A 44 0.60 -2.11 -6.66
C VAL A 44 0.06 -1.38 -7.89
N GLY A 45 -0.13 -2.12 -8.99
CA GLY A 45 -0.61 -1.58 -10.27
C GLY A 45 -2.07 -1.85 -10.57
N GLU A 46 -2.78 -2.59 -9.71
CA GLU A 46 -4.16 -2.97 -9.94
C GLU A 46 -5.11 -1.85 -9.50
N GLY A 47 -6.06 -1.47 -10.36
CA GLY A 47 -7.02 -0.41 -10.04
C GLY A 47 -8.02 -0.86 -8.96
N ILE A 48 -8.48 0.07 -8.12
CA ILE A 48 -9.51 -0.15 -7.10
C ILE A 48 -10.73 0.71 -7.44
N ASP A 49 -11.93 0.14 -7.40
CA ASP A 49 -13.17 0.92 -7.44
C ASP A 49 -13.46 1.41 -6.02
N VAL A 50 -13.32 2.71 -5.78
CA VAL A 50 -13.49 3.32 -4.45
C VAL A 50 -14.90 3.14 -3.89
N THR A 51 -15.91 2.89 -4.73
CA THR A 51 -17.31 2.72 -4.29
C THR A 51 -17.57 1.31 -3.74
N THR A 52 -16.93 0.29 -4.33
CA THR A 52 -17.06 -1.10 -3.88
C THR A 52 -15.94 -1.51 -2.92
N LEU A 53 -14.80 -0.80 -2.97
CA LEU A 53 -13.52 -1.14 -2.34
C LEU A 53 -12.94 -2.47 -2.85
N GLU A 54 -13.29 -2.84 -4.08
CA GLU A 54 -12.80 -4.06 -4.73
C GLU A 54 -11.78 -3.73 -5.81
N TRP A 55 -10.89 -4.69 -6.05
CA TRP A 55 -9.99 -4.65 -7.18
C TRP A 55 -10.76 -4.76 -8.50
N THR A 56 -10.36 -3.95 -9.47
CA THR A 56 -11.02 -3.89 -10.78
C THR A 56 -10.57 -5.00 -11.73
N GLY A 57 -9.49 -5.72 -11.42
CA GLY A 57 -8.83 -6.65 -12.34
C GLY A 57 -8.05 -5.97 -13.48
N ALA A 58 -8.09 -4.62 -13.55
CA ALA A 58 -7.37 -3.84 -14.54
C ALA A 58 -6.01 -3.40 -13.98
N ASN A 59 -4.94 -3.79 -14.67
CA ASN A 59 -3.59 -3.36 -14.33
C ASN A 59 -3.29 -2.03 -15.03
N LEU A 60 -3.20 -0.95 -14.25
CA LEU A 60 -2.83 0.38 -14.70
C LEU A 60 -1.31 0.55 -14.83
N VAL A 61 -0.55 -0.26 -14.10
CA VAL A 61 0.92 -0.26 -14.09
C VAL A 61 1.42 -1.66 -14.42
N ASP A 62 2.35 -1.76 -15.38
CA ASP A 62 2.98 -3.04 -15.74
C ASP A 62 4.01 -3.46 -14.68
N THR A 63 3.58 -4.35 -13.79
CA THR A 63 4.42 -4.94 -12.73
C THR A 63 5.13 -6.23 -13.18
N SER A 64 4.97 -6.61 -14.45
CA SER A 64 5.67 -7.78 -15.03
C SER A 64 7.08 -7.45 -15.51
N LEU A 65 7.40 -6.16 -15.71
CA LEU A 65 8.72 -5.69 -16.13
C LEU A 65 9.64 -5.51 -14.92
N TRP A 66 10.84 -6.09 -14.99
CA TRP A 66 11.82 -6.09 -13.89
C TRP A 66 13.27 -5.94 -14.34
N HIS A 67 13.57 -6.12 -15.63
CA HIS A 67 14.89 -5.86 -16.19
C HIS A 67 15.07 -4.40 -16.55
N HIS A 68 16.17 -3.80 -16.10
CA HIS A 68 16.64 -2.52 -16.58
C HIS A 68 17.19 -2.66 -18.02
N PRO A 69 17.24 -1.57 -18.81
CA PRO A 69 17.76 -1.60 -20.19
C PRO A 69 19.20 -2.09 -20.32
N ASN A 70 20.00 -2.01 -19.26
CA ASN A 70 21.39 -2.50 -19.21
C ASN A 70 21.50 -3.98 -18.80
N GLY A 71 20.38 -4.70 -18.70
CA GLY A 71 20.33 -6.11 -18.30
C GLY A 71 20.39 -6.37 -16.79
N THR A 72 20.58 -5.35 -15.96
CA THR A 72 20.50 -5.47 -14.49
C THR A 72 19.05 -5.50 -14.00
N CYS A 73 18.84 -5.77 -12.72
CA CYS A 73 17.53 -5.79 -12.08
C CYS A 73 17.66 -5.41 -10.61
N THR A 74 16.54 -5.09 -9.95
CA THR A 74 16.51 -4.89 -8.50
C THR A 74 16.15 -6.19 -7.80
N ILE A 75 17.03 -6.65 -6.90
CA ILE A 75 16.88 -7.88 -6.11
C ILE A 75 16.73 -7.48 -4.66
N CYS A 76 15.76 -8.08 -3.96
CA CYS A 76 15.49 -7.87 -2.55
C CYS A 76 15.59 -9.17 -1.76
N GLU A 77 16.18 -9.12 -0.57
CA GLU A 77 16.28 -10.25 0.35
C GLU A 77 15.12 -10.25 1.36
N ASN A 78 14.21 -11.22 1.22
CA ASN A 78 13.05 -11.31 2.08
C ASN A 78 13.35 -12.06 3.39
N ARG A 79 13.64 -11.30 4.44
CA ARG A 79 13.93 -11.83 5.79
C ARG A 79 12.75 -12.62 6.40
N LEU A 80 11.51 -12.36 5.99
CA LEU A 80 10.33 -13.12 6.44
C LEU A 80 10.19 -14.48 5.76
N GLN A 81 10.89 -14.70 4.65
CA GLN A 81 10.88 -15.95 3.88
C GLN A 81 12.27 -16.59 3.85
N GLY A 82 13.01 -16.51 4.96
CA GLY A 82 14.32 -17.17 5.07
C GLY A 82 15.43 -16.50 4.27
N ARG A 83 15.34 -15.18 4.03
CA ARG A 83 16.27 -14.39 3.19
C ARG A 83 16.33 -14.85 1.74
N GLN A 84 15.21 -15.34 1.20
CA GLN A 84 15.10 -15.63 -0.22
C GLN A 84 15.32 -14.36 -1.04
N LYS A 85 16.13 -14.47 -2.11
CA LYS A 85 16.27 -13.42 -3.12
C LYS A 85 15.00 -13.38 -3.97
N GLN A 86 14.45 -12.18 -4.13
CA GLN A 86 13.21 -11.92 -4.85
C GLN A 86 13.40 -10.72 -5.76
N ARG A 87 12.87 -10.77 -6.97
CA ARG A 87 12.95 -9.64 -7.91
C ARG A 87 11.87 -8.60 -7.62
N LEU A 88 12.24 -7.34 -7.77
CA LEU A 88 11.34 -6.20 -7.65
C LEU A 88 10.97 -5.68 -9.05
N PRO A 89 9.68 -5.44 -9.35
CA PRO A 89 9.31 -4.79 -10.61
C PRO A 89 9.91 -3.38 -10.74
N LEU A 90 10.13 -2.93 -11.98
CA LEU A 90 10.68 -1.61 -12.27
C LEU A 90 9.83 -0.46 -11.71
N ALA A 91 8.52 -0.65 -11.70
CA ALA A 91 7.57 0.37 -11.26
C ALA A 91 7.43 0.43 -9.73
N VAL A 92 8.03 -0.50 -8.99
CA VAL A 92 7.95 -0.55 -7.53
C VAL A 92 9.27 -0.05 -6.94
N VAL A 93 9.15 0.85 -5.96
CA VAL A 93 10.28 1.44 -5.24
C VAL A 93 10.12 1.23 -3.74
N ASP A 94 11.20 1.41 -2.99
CA ASP A 94 11.22 1.40 -1.51
C ASP A 94 10.70 0.12 -0.82
N TRP A 95 10.58 -0.99 -1.55
CA TRP A 95 10.17 -2.27 -0.98
C TRP A 95 11.06 -2.66 0.18
N ARG A 96 10.46 -2.97 1.32
CA ARG A 96 11.20 -3.45 2.50
C ARG A 96 10.35 -4.31 3.40
N VAL A 97 11.02 -5.14 4.19
CA VAL A 97 10.37 -5.83 5.30
C VAL A 97 10.10 -4.83 6.42
N GLN A 98 8.82 -4.63 6.75
CA GLN A 98 8.39 -3.78 7.85
C GLN A 98 7.29 -4.49 8.63
N ILE A 99 7.65 -5.07 9.78
CA ILE A 99 6.70 -5.76 10.65
C ILE A 99 6.11 -4.76 11.63
N SER A 100 4.82 -4.49 11.52
CA SER A 100 4.04 -3.69 12.46
C SER A 100 2.69 -4.35 12.68
N CYS A 101 2.60 -5.13 13.75
CA CYS A 101 1.36 -5.80 14.14
C CYS A 101 0.81 -5.15 15.40
N ASN A 102 -0.35 -4.51 15.30
CA ASN A 102 -1.05 -4.09 16.49
C ASN A 102 -1.77 -5.31 17.09
N ARG A 103 -1.44 -5.64 18.35
CA ARG A 103 -2.09 -6.74 19.08
C ARG A 103 -3.35 -6.28 19.81
N ASP A 104 -3.59 -4.97 19.85
CA ASP A 104 -4.80 -4.41 20.42
C ASP A 104 -5.95 -4.56 19.44
N LEU A 105 -7.10 -5.00 19.95
CA LEU A 105 -8.34 -5.05 19.19
C LEU A 105 -8.89 -3.64 19.02
N SER A 106 -8.86 -3.13 17.79
CA SER A 106 -9.64 -1.95 17.43
C SER A 106 -11.11 -2.35 17.32
N SER A 107 -12.02 -1.60 17.95
CA SER A 107 -13.46 -1.86 17.85
C SER A 107 -14.22 -0.56 17.67
N SER A 108 -15.16 -0.56 16.72
CA SER A 108 -16.10 0.54 16.49
C SER A 108 -17.52 0.01 16.37
N VAL A 109 -18.48 0.91 16.61
CA VAL A 109 -19.91 0.63 16.47
C VAL A 109 -20.47 1.62 15.46
N GLU A 110 -21.01 1.09 14.36
CA GLU A 110 -21.61 1.85 13.29
C GLU A 110 -23.13 1.76 13.42
N GLU A 111 -23.77 2.90 13.58
CA GLU A 111 -25.22 3.00 13.82
C GLU A 111 -26.04 2.94 12.53
N SER A 112 -25.39 2.94 11.37
CA SER A 112 -26.07 2.80 10.09
C SER A 112 -25.23 2.17 8.99
N ALA A 113 -25.86 1.73 7.90
CA ALA A 113 -25.17 1.27 6.70
C ALA A 113 -24.27 2.36 6.11
N ALA A 114 -24.71 3.62 6.14
CA ALA A 114 -23.89 4.75 5.71
C ALA A 114 -22.68 4.97 6.63
N ALA A 115 -22.80 4.70 7.94
CA ALA A 115 -21.67 4.71 8.85
C ALA A 115 -20.70 3.56 8.56
N VAL A 116 -21.20 2.35 8.26
CA VAL A 116 -20.38 1.22 7.80
C VAL A 116 -19.59 1.58 6.55
N GLY A 117 -20.22 2.15 5.52
CA GLY A 117 -19.53 2.57 4.29
C GLY A 117 -18.42 3.58 4.55
N ARG A 118 -18.69 4.62 5.35
CA ARG A 118 -17.68 5.61 5.73
C ARG A 118 -16.53 4.99 6.52
N ALA A 119 -16.80 4.07 7.45
CA ALA A 119 -15.78 3.41 8.23
C ALA A 119 -14.83 2.58 7.33
N LEU A 120 -15.37 1.90 6.31
CA LEU A 120 -14.57 1.13 5.34
C LEU A 120 -13.75 2.05 4.42
N ALA A 121 -14.30 3.21 4.03
CA ALA A 121 -13.59 4.16 3.18
C ALA A 121 -12.31 4.71 3.81
N LEU A 122 -12.18 4.67 5.15
CA LEU A 122 -10.97 5.12 5.86
C LEU A 122 -9.74 4.26 5.59
N ASP A 123 -9.91 3.04 5.06
CA ASP A 123 -8.79 2.17 4.69
C ASP A 123 -8.06 2.68 3.43
N VAL A 124 -8.72 3.55 2.64
CA VAL A 124 -8.11 4.25 1.50
C VAL A 124 -7.45 5.52 2.01
N ASN A 125 -6.12 5.51 2.11
CA ASN A 125 -5.34 6.51 2.86
C ASN A 125 -4.67 7.61 2.01
N ASN A 126 -5.08 7.77 0.74
CA ASN A 126 -4.63 8.84 -0.15
C ASN A 126 -5.68 9.94 -0.31
N ASP A 127 -5.33 11.01 -1.01
CA ASP A 127 -6.18 12.18 -1.24
C ASP A 127 -7.09 12.03 -2.48
N TRP A 128 -7.58 10.82 -2.77
CA TRP A 128 -8.37 10.51 -3.98
C TRP A 128 -9.57 11.44 -4.19
N MET A 129 -10.21 11.91 -3.10
CA MET A 129 -11.32 12.86 -3.19
C MET A 129 -10.87 14.21 -3.77
N SER A 130 -9.66 14.66 -3.44
CA SER A 130 -9.09 15.89 -3.99
C SER A 130 -8.71 15.73 -5.45
N GLU A 131 -8.13 14.59 -5.82
CA GLU A 131 -7.73 14.30 -7.21
C GLU A 131 -8.92 14.18 -8.16
N LEU A 132 -10.10 13.84 -7.62
CA LEU A 132 -11.36 13.77 -8.36
C LEU A 132 -12.24 15.01 -8.19
N GLU A 133 -11.75 16.06 -7.52
CA GLU A 133 -12.49 17.32 -7.29
C GLU A 133 -13.83 17.13 -6.55
N LEU A 134 -13.91 16.13 -5.65
CA LEU A 134 -15.12 15.75 -4.91
C LEU A 134 -15.24 16.37 -3.52
N LEU A 135 -14.26 17.17 -3.09
CA LEU A 135 -14.24 17.78 -1.75
C LEU A 135 -15.37 18.81 -1.55
N ASP A 136 -15.75 19.52 -2.62
CA ASP A 136 -16.82 20.52 -2.59
C ASP A 136 -18.21 19.89 -2.81
N GLU A 137 -18.25 18.60 -3.18
CA GLU A 137 -19.47 17.84 -3.37
C GLU A 137 -19.97 17.30 -2.03
N SER A 138 -21.19 17.69 -1.65
CA SER A 138 -21.81 17.27 -0.38
C SER A 138 -21.93 15.76 -0.20
N HIS A 139 -21.89 15.00 -1.31
CA HIS A 139 -21.97 13.54 -1.32
C HIS A 139 -20.61 12.85 -1.49
N GLY A 140 -19.52 13.59 -1.76
CA GLY A 140 -18.18 13.03 -2.04
C GLY A 140 -17.70 12.04 -0.96
N PRO A 141 -17.69 12.43 0.32
CA PRO A 141 -17.30 11.53 1.42
C PRO A 141 -18.19 10.30 1.58
N ALA A 142 -19.41 10.32 1.04
CA ALA A 142 -20.35 9.21 1.12
C ALA A 142 -20.19 8.20 -0.03
N LEU A 143 -19.32 8.46 -1.02
CA LEU A 143 -19.10 7.55 -2.16
C LEU A 143 -18.22 6.36 -1.79
N GLY A 144 -17.19 6.59 -0.98
CA GLY A 144 -16.25 5.56 -0.55
C GLY A 144 -16.97 4.41 0.15
N GLY A 145 -16.78 3.17 -0.34
CA GLY A 145 -17.40 1.97 0.24
C GLY A 145 -18.94 1.92 0.18
N SER A 146 -19.61 2.86 -0.50
CA SER A 146 -21.08 2.94 -0.58
C SER A 146 -21.74 1.69 -1.17
N LYS A 147 -21.04 1.01 -2.08
CA LYS A 147 -21.49 -0.21 -2.76
C LYS A 147 -20.72 -1.45 -2.31
N SER A 148 -19.93 -1.36 -1.25
CA SER A 148 -19.20 -2.52 -0.72
C SER A 148 -20.18 -3.61 -0.27
N GLN A 149 -19.71 -4.85 -0.23
CA GLN A 149 -20.51 -5.99 0.24
C GLN A 149 -20.98 -5.79 1.69
N LEU A 150 -20.13 -5.22 2.55
CA LEU A 150 -20.45 -4.96 3.96
C LEU A 150 -21.48 -3.83 4.12
N THR A 151 -21.36 -2.75 3.34
CA THR A 151 -22.37 -1.68 3.31
C THR A 151 -23.71 -2.21 2.79
N SER A 152 -23.68 -3.01 1.72
CA SER A 152 -24.89 -3.63 1.16
C SER A 152 -25.55 -4.58 2.15
N TYR A 153 -24.77 -5.37 2.88
CA TYR A 153 -25.27 -6.21 3.97
C TYR A 153 -25.91 -5.38 5.09
N ALA A 154 -25.24 -4.32 5.55
CA ALA A 154 -25.76 -3.43 6.57
C ALA A 154 -27.09 -2.79 6.15
N TYR A 155 -27.15 -2.31 4.90
CA TYR A 155 -28.36 -1.73 4.33
C TYR A 155 -29.52 -2.74 4.29
N GLN A 156 -29.25 -3.99 3.88
CA GLN A 156 -30.27 -5.05 3.91
C GLN A 156 -30.80 -5.33 5.32
N LYS A 157 -29.97 -5.19 6.36
CA LYS A 157 -30.38 -5.36 7.76
C LYS A 157 -31.22 -4.20 8.26
N GLU A 158 -30.85 -2.97 7.92
CA GLU A 158 -31.64 -1.78 8.27
C GLU A 158 -33.05 -1.78 7.67
N LEU A 159 -33.23 -2.37 6.48
CA LEU A 159 -34.56 -2.52 5.87
C LEU A 159 -35.47 -3.49 6.65
N GLN A 160 -34.90 -4.35 7.50
CA GLN A 160 -35.64 -5.36 8.27
C GLN A 160 -36.02 -4.85 9.65
N ASP A 161 -35.08 -4.19 10.35
CA ASP A 161 -35.29 -3.65 11.69
C ASP A 161 -34.18 -2.64 12.03
N LYS A 162 -34.18 -2.12 13.25
CA LYS A 162 -33.10 -1.31 13.81
C LYS A 162 -31.91 -2.21 14.18
N TYR A 163 -30.79 -2.00 13.51
CA TYR A 163 -29.52 -2.70 13.78
C TYR A 163 -28.42 -1.71 14.15
N MET A 164 -27.41 -2.23 14.83
CA MET A 164 -26.11 -1.62 15.01
C MET A 164 -25.06 -2.62 14.55
N PHE A 165 -23.98 -2.13 13.96
CA PHE A 165 -22.92 -2.97 13.39
C PHE A 165 -21.65 -2.79 14.19
N VAL A 166 -21.02 -3.88 14.61
CA VAL A 166 -19.76 -3.84 15.35
C VAL A 166 -18.63 -4.25 14.40
N ARG A 167 -17.64 -3.39 14.22
CA ARG A 167 -16.40 -3.68 13.49
C ARG A 167 -15.29 -3.97 14.49
N GLN A 168 -14.48 -4.98 14.19
CA GLN A 168 -13.41 -5.48 15.04
C GLN A 168 -12.19 -5.82 14.20
N GLU A 169 -11.03 -5.24 14.51
CA GLU A 169 -9.84 -5.32 13.66
C GLU A 169 -8.54 -5.46 14.43
N MET A 170 -7.60 -6.18 13.83
CA MET A 170 -6.24 -6.39 14.33
C MET A 170 -5.25 -6.26 13.16
N PRO A 171 -4.84 -5.03 12.79
CA PRO A 171 -4.02 -4.81 11.61
C PRO A 171 -2.58 -5.30 11.80
N CYS A 172 -2.05 -5.94 10.75
CA CYS A 172 -0.68 -6.43 10.68
C CYS A 172 -0.07 -6.04 9.33
N VAL A 173 0.95 -5.19 9.36
CA VAL A 173 1.74 -4.82 8.18
C VAL A 173 3.04 -5.62 8.19
N TYR A 174 3.42 -6.20 7.05
CA TYR A 174 4.64 -7.00 6.89
C TYR A 174 5.62 -6.41 5.87
N TYR A 175 5.10 -5.71 4.87
CA TYR A 175 5.86 -5.09 3.80
C TYR A 175 5.40 -3.65 3.64
N ARG A 176 6.30 -2.78 3.18
CA ARG A 176 6.00 -1.43 2.74
C ARG A 176 6.70 -1.18 1.42
#